data_AF-A0A2M7WNE7-F1
#
_entry.id   AF-A0A2M7WNE7-F1
#
_cell.length_a   1.000
_cell.length_b   1.000
_cell.length_c   1.000
_cell.angle_alpha   90.00
_cell.angle_beta   90.00
_cell.angle_gamma   90.00
#
_symmetry.space_group_name_H-M   'P 1'
#
loop_
_entity.id
_entity.type
_entity.pdbx_description
1 polymer ?
#
loop_
_entity_poly.entity_id
_entity_poly.type
_entity_poly.pdbx_seq_one_letter_code
_entity_poly.pdbx_strand_id
1 'polypeptide(L)'
;MNDIEIIQQLEKSGQYRVIERLNPPQLYNQGKPATARIGIVIDVEATGLDTTADKIIELGFIVFEYDAATALIYRILHSYGGFE
;
A
#
# COMPACT_ATOMS: atom_id res chain seq x y z
N MET A 1 14.78 5.56 28.20
CA MET A 1 15.30 5.36 26.85
C MET A 1 14.17 5.71 25.90
N ASN A 2 14.36 6.67 25.00
CA ASN A 2 13.32 7.03 24.03
C ASN A 2 13.35 6.03 22.84
N ASP A 3 12.30 6.04 22.00
CA ASP A 3 12.19 5.10 20.88
C ASP A 3 13.38 5.21 19.91
N ILE A 4 13.94 6.40 19.72
CA ILE A 4 15.09 6.67 18.85
C ILE A 4 16.34 5.93 19.35
N GLU A 5 16.61 5.98 20.65
CA GLU A 5 17.75 5.30 21.27
C GLU A 5 17.64 3.76 21.15
N ILE A 6 16.42 3.23 21.25
CA ILE A 6 16.15 1.79 21.11
C ILE A 6 16.34 1.34 19.66
N ILE A 7 15.82 2.10 18.69
CA ILE A 7 15.98 1.82 17.25
C ILE A 7 17.47 1.76 16.91
N GLN A 8 18.23 2.78 17.31
CA GLN A 8 19.67 2.84 17.08
C GLN A 8 20.41 1.63 17.68
N GLN A 9 20.02 1.19 18.87
CA GLN A 9 20.65 0.03 19.51
C GLN A 9 20.38 -1.27 18.73
N LEU A 10 19.16 -1.48 18.25
CA LEU A 10 18.80 -2.66 17.46
C LEU A 10 19.58 -2.69 16.13
N GLU A 11 19.64 -1.56 15.44
CA GLU A 11 20.26 -1.47 14.12
C GLU A 11 21.79 -1.45 14.16
N LYS A 12 22.40 -1.07 15.29
CA LYS A 12 23.87 -0.96 15.44
C LYS A 12 24.65 -2.20 15.03
N SER A 13 24.09 -3.39 15.24
CA SER A 13 24.76 -4.66 14.90
C SER A 13 24.63 -5.05 13.42
N GLY A 14 23.74 -4.41 12.66
CA GLY A 14 23.39 -4.79 11.29
C GLY A 14 22.56 -6.08 11.16
N GLN A 15 22.28 -6.78 12.27
CA GLN A 15 21.49 -8.02 12.26
C GLN A 15 19.97 -7.76 12.32
N TYR A 16 19.55 -6.55 12.64
CA TYR A 16 18.15 -6.17 12.77
C TYR A 16 17.87 -4.93 11.93
N ARG A 17 16.64 -4.85 11.40
CA ARG A 17 16.08 -3.68 10.73
C ARG A 17 14.75 -3.36 11.38
N VAL A 18 14.60 -2.15 11.91
CA VAL A 18 13.30 -1.71 12.41
C VAL A 18 12.46 -1.26 11.23
N ILE A 19 11.27 -1.84 11.07
CA ILE A 19 10.34 -1.47 9.99
C ILE A 19 9.42 -0.38 10.54
N GLU A 20 9.35 0.74 9.84
CA GLU A 20 8.42 1.81 10.18
C GLU A 20 7.01 1.52 9.66
N ARG A 21 6.00 2.07 10.33
CA ARG A 21 4.62 2.01 9.83
C ARG A 21 4.55 2.74 8.49
N LEU A 22 3.96 2.08 7.49
CA LEU A 22 3.69 2.69 6.20
C LEU A 22 2.72 3.86 6.36
N ASN A 23 3.16 5.06 6.01
CA ASN A 23 2.32 6.25 5.89
C ASN A 23 2.24 6.63 4.40
N PRO A 24 1.22 6.15 3.65
CA PRO A 24 1.16 6.40 2.22
C PRO A 24 0.97 7.89 1.93
N PRO A 25 1.68 8.46 0.95
CA PRO A 25 1.54 9.86 0.61
C PRO A 25 0.16 10.11 -0.03
N GLN A 26 -0.42 11.27 0.24
CA GLN A 26 -1.68 11.68 -0.38
C GLN A 26 -1.54 11.90 -1.91
N LEU A 27 -0.34 12.29 -2.34
CA LEU A 27 0.03 12.51 -3.75
C LEU A 27 1.38 11.88 -4.07
N TYR A 28 1.45 11.19 -5.21
CA TYR A 28 2.68 10.62 -5.75
C TYR A 28 3.38 11.53 -6.78
N ASN A 29 2.62 12.31 -7.54
CA ASN A 29 3.13 13.28 -8.51
C ASN A 29 2.45 14.65 -8.35
N GLN A 30 3.18 15.73 -8.65
CA GLN A 30 2.64 17.08 -8.67
C GLN A 30 1.80 17.34 -9.93
N GLY A 31 0.84 18.26 -9.85
CA GLY A 31 -0.02 18.64 -10.97
C GLY A 31 -1.27 17.77 -11.10
N LYS A 32 -1.76 17.60 -12.32
CA LYS A 32 -2.95 16.81 -12.65
C LYS A 32 -2.68 15.97 -13.91
N PRO A 33 -3.29 14.79 -14.04
CA PRO A 33 -3.21 14.03 -15.28
C PRO A 33 -3.82 14.82 -16.45
N ALA A 34 -3.17 14.78 -17.61
CA ALA A 34 -3.71 15.37 -18.84
C ALA A 34 -4.82 14.50 -19.43
N THR A 35 -4.67 13.17 -19.32
CA THR A 35 -5.67 12.16 -19.71
C THR A 35 -6.11 11.39 -18.48
N ALA A 36 -6.91 12.02 -17.62
CA ALA A 36 -7.33 11.47 -16.33
C ALA A 36 -8.11 10.15 -16.46
N ARG A 37 -7.68 9.14 -15.70
CA ARG A 37 -8.39 7.88 -15.48
C ARG A 37 -8.32 7.51 -14.00
N ILE A 38 -9.24 6.63 -13.59
CA ILE A 38 -9.25 6.04 -12.26
C ILE A 38 -8.86 4.58 -12.40
N GLY A 39 -7.87 4.17 -11.61
CA GLY A 39 -7.46 2.77 -11.46
C GLY A 39 -7.81 2.27 -10.07
N ILE A 40 -7.98 0.96 -9.95
CA ILE A 40 -8.06 0.26 -8.68
C ILE A 40 -7.07 -0.89 -8.69
N VAL A 41 -6.25 -1.00 -7.65
CA VAL A 41 -5.51 -2.22 -7.33
C VAL A 41 -6.29 -2.90 -6.23
N ILE A 42 -6.59 -4.18 -6.44
CA ILE A 42 -7.28 -5.04 -5.49
C ILE A 42 -6.36 -6.20 -5.19
N ASP A 43 -6.27 -6.54 -3.92
CA ASP A 43 -5.54 -7.67 -3.40
C ASP A 43 -6.44 -8.42 -2.41
N VAL A 44 -6.37 -9.75 -2.42
CA VAL A 44 -7.20 -10.61 -1.58
C VAL A 44 -6.35 -11.68 -0.95
N GLU A 45 -6.60 -11.96 0.32
CA GLU A 45 -6.04 -13.13 0.99
C GLU A 45 -7.11 -14.22 1.06
N ALA A 46 -6.71 -15.46 0.85
CA ALA A 46 -7.62 -16.60 0.80
C ALA A 46 -7.14 -17.76 1.67
N THR A 47 -8.05 -18.68 2.00
CA THR A 47 -7.73 -19.88 2.78
C THR A 47 -6.80 -20.87 2.07
N GLY A 48 -6.64 -20.73 0.75
CA GLY A 48 -5.83 -21.58 -0.10
C GLY A 48 -5.84 -21.11 -1.56
N LEU A 49 -5.50 -22.00 -2.49
CA LEU A 49 -5.31 -21.69 -3.92
C LEU A 49 -6.43 -22.26 -4.82
N ASP A 50 -7.35 -23.06 -4.29
CA ASP A 50 -8.47 -23.62 -5.06
C ASP A 50 -9.62 -22.61 -5.14
N THR A 51 -9.77 -21.96 -6.28
CA THR A 51 -10.81 -20.93 -6.49
C THR A 51 -12.25 -21.44 -6.40
N THR A 52 -12.46 -22.76 -6.35
CA THR A 52 -13.80 -23.36 -6.19
C THR A 52 -14.14 -23.70 -4.74
N ALA A 53 -13.13 -23.93 -3.89
CA ALA A 53 -13.30 -24.42 -2.53
C ALA A 53 -12.83 -23.41 -1.46
N ASP A 54 -11.78 -22.65 -1.76
CA ASP A 54 -11.18 -21.67 -0.85
C ASP A 54 -11.94 -20.35 -0.82
N LYS A 55 -11.89 -19.69 0.33
CA LYS A 55 -12.64 -18.46 0.60
C LYS A 55 -11.69 -17.29 0.70
N ILE A 56 -12.12 -16.13 0.19
CA ILE A 56 -11.50 -14.84 0.48
C ILE A 56 -11.76 -14.52 1.97
N ILE A 57 -10.70 -14.23 2.70
CA ILE A 57 -10.72 -13.89 4.14
C ILE A 57 -10.21 -12.48 4.40
N GLU A 58 -9.58 -11.83 3.43
CA GLU A 58 -9.23 -10.41 3.52
C GLU A 58 -9.39 -9.74 2.16
N LEU A 59 -9.79 -8.47 2.16
CA LEU A 59 -9.86 -7.63 0.98
C LEU A 59 -9.10 -6.32 1.22
N GLY A 60 -8.09 -6.08 0.39
CA GLY A 60 -7.37 -4.81 0.32
C GLY A 60 -7.63 -4.15 -1.04
N PHE A 61 -7.89 -2.85 -1.06
CA PHE A 61 -7.87 -2.11 -2.32
C PHE A 61 -7.41 -0.67 -2.17
N ILE A 62 -6.87 -0.13 -3.27
CA ILE A 62 -6.49 1.28 -3.41
C ILE A 62 -7.04 1.80 -4.72
N VAL A 63 -7.83 2.87 -4.63
CA VAL A 63 -8.34 3.63 -5.77
C VAL A 63 -7.47 4.86 -5.98
N PHE A 64 -7.00 5.07 -7.21
CA PHE A 64 -6.09 6.16 -7.54
C PHE A 64 -6.41 6.81 -8.88
N GLU A 65 -6.05 8.08 -8.99
CA GLU A 65 -6.10 8.85 -10.24
C GLU A 65 -4.76 8.72 -10.97
N TYR A 66 -4.78 8.44 -12.27
CA TYR A 66 -3.58 8.35 -13.10
C TYR A 66 -3.77 8.99 -14.48
N ASP A 67 -2.66 9.28 -15.14
CA ASP A 67 -2.65 9.73 -16.54
C ASP A 67 -2.54 8.54 -17.49
N ALA A 68 -3.50 8.38 -18.40
CA ALA A 68 -3.55 7.23 -19.29
C ALA A 68 -2.42 7.16 -20.33
N ALA A 69 -1.81 8.30 -20.68
CA ALA A 69 -0.74 8.35 -21.68
C ALA A 69 0.64 8.05 -21.07
N THR A 70 0.86 8.44 -19.82
CA THR A 70 2.15 8.34 -19.13
C THR A 70 2.20 7.28 -18.03
N ALA A 71 1.03 6.76 -17.62
CA ALA A 71 0.85 5.87 -16.47
C ALA A 71 1.25 6.46 -15.11
N LEU A 72 1.53 7.77 -15.02
CA LEU A 72 1.85 8.41 -13.75
C LEU A 72 0.62 8.48 -12.84
N ILE A 73 0.79 8.06 -11.59
CA ILE A 73 -0.22 8.13 -10.53
C ILE A 73 -0.12 9.47 -9.81
N TYR A 74 -1.27 10.10 -9.54
CA TYR A 74 -1.34 11.40 -8.89
C TYR A 74 -1.89 11.26 -7.47
N ARG A 75 -3.21 11.16 -7.32
CA ARG A 75 -3.89 11.16 -6.02
C ARG A 75 -4.38 9.77 -5.64
N ILE A 76 -4.25 9.43 -4.37
CA ILE A 76 -5.01 8.33 -3.77
C ILE A 76 -6.38 8.87 -3.42
N LEU A 77 -7.42 8.22 -3.96
CA LEU A 77 -8.81 8.65 -3.82
C LEU A 77 -9.50 7.90 -2.67
N HIS A 78 -9.20 6.61 -2.54
CA HIS A 78 -9.77 5.76 -1.50
C HIS A 78 -8.86 4.57 -1.23
N SER A 79 -8.89 4.07 0.00
CA SER A 79 -8.22 2.84 0.40
C SER A 79 -9.10 2.09 1.38
N TYR A 80 -9.08 0.77 1.28
CA TYR A 80 -9.75 -0.13 2.20
C TYR A 80 -8.83 -1.30 2.50
N GLY A 81 -8.85 -1.75 3.75
CA GLY A 81 -8.12 -2.94 4.20
C GLY A 81 -8.87 -3.58 5.34
N GLY A 82 -9.29 -4.82 5.12
CA GLY A 82 -9.94 -5.68 6.10
C GLY A 82 -10.86 -6.70 5.43
N PHE A 83 -11.17 -7.79 6.12
CA PHE A 83 -12.41 -8.56 5.97
C PHE A 83 -12.55 -9.52 7.17
N GLU A 84 -13.75 -9.64 7.76
CA GLU A 84 -14.08 -10.56 8.86
C GLU A 84 -14.61 -11.91 8.34
#